data_AF-A0A8J4D0U4-F1
#
_entry.id   AF-A0A8J4D0U4-F1
#
_cell.length_a   1.000
_cell.length_b   1.000
_cell.length_c   1.000
_cell.angle_alpha   90.00
_cell.angle_beta   90.00
_cell.angle_gamma   90.00
#
_symmetry.space_group_name_H-M   'P 1'
#
loop_
_entity.id
_entity.type
_entity.pdbx_description
1 polymer ?
#
loop_
_entity_poly.entity_id
_entity_poly.type
_entity_poly.pdbx_seq_one_letter_code
_entity_poly.pdbx_strand_id
1 'polypeptide(L)'
;MDSINVLTFLGGLRDVRELISALTRYCTYDGLRALEFLTGSRESSIILQDEITSDMLLIAVLCSRKDLGDATFHHLDPVTDVGKLALQRIGTILLRTSHLDERQLTIALAASTVRNVLAARQLCLVALQGSLSPGNCFRIFRFADECGIAPLRQAAEQVCLASFPRGDTGAQDFAGFTLLNQDQLQSLLQSDALQVDSELDVFRVIVAWVHACSQERMQLMAILVQRCVRLGAMDLRQLEQLDQDPHVIASREVTCVVAQAYVMRIMCRSVETTVRLRDSVARAAAKAEAERATMAWAVAGEEMWATAGSDVIASSRSGGGEIWAH
;
A
#
# COMPACT_ATOMS: atom_id res chain seq x y z
N MET A 1 -9.35 -19.76 -36.79
CA MET A 1 -9.06 -19.08 -35.51
C MET A 1 -10.24 -18.19 -35.16
N ASP A 2 -10.87 -18.42 -34.01
CA ASP A 2 -11.87 -17.50 -33.47
C ASP A 2 -11.19 -16.19 -33.06
N SER A 3 -11.73 -15.04 -33.49
CA SER A 3 -11.18 -13.72 -33.17
C SER A 3 -11.01 -13.49 -31.65
N ILE A 4 -11.82 -14.16 -30.84
CA ILE A 4 -11.77 -14.13 -29.37
C ILE A 4 -10.45 -14.76 -28.86
N ASN A 5 -9.99 -15.86 -29.46
CA ASN A 5 -8.75 -16.53 -29.06
C ASN A 5 -7.52 -15.68 -29.39
N VAL A 6 -7.54 -14.95 -30.51
CA VAL A 6 -6.46 -14.05 -30.91
C VAL A 6 -6.35 -12.86 -29.94
N LEU A 7 -7.46 -12.20 -29.60
CA LEU A 7 -7.44 -11.08 -28.65
C LEU A 7 -7.02 -11.51 -27.25
N THR A 8 -7.49 -12.68 -26.80
CA THR A 8 -7.09 -13.26 -25.50
C THR A 8 -5.60 -13.58 -25.47
N PHE A 9 -5.07 -14.12 -26.57
CA PHE A 9 -3.65 -14.40 -26.72
C PHE A 9 -2.82 -13.11 -26.70
N LEU A 10 -3.16 -12.11 -27.51
CA LEU A 10 -2.42 -10.84 -27.58
C LEU A 10 -2.47 -10.07 -26.26
N GLY A 11 -3.63 -10.03 -25.60
CA GLY A 11 -3.79 -9.44 -24.27
C GLY A 11 -2.97 -10.18 -23.21
N GLY A 12 -3.03 -11.51 -23.20
CA GLY A 12 -2.23 -12.34 -22.30
C GLY A 12 -0.73 -12.17 -22.51
N LEU A 13 -0.29 -12.08 -23.76
CA LEU A 13 1.13 -11.92 -24.09
C LEU A 13 1.66 -10.55 -23.68
N ARG A 14 0.87 -9.48 -23.87
CA ARG A 14 1.17 -8.15 -23.33
C ARG A 14 1.33 -8.20 -21.82
N ASP A 15 0.36 -8.77 -21.10
CA ASP A 15 0.42 -8.86 -19.63
C ASP A 15 1.66 -9.64 -19.18
N VAL A 16 1.92 -10.80 -19.80
CA VAL A 16 3.06 -11.67 -19.47
C VAL A 16 4.39 -10.94 -19.65
N ARG A 17 4.56 -10.19 -20.74
CA ARG A 17 5.79 -9.44 -20.99
C ARG A 17 6.07 -8.45 -19.87
N GLU A 18 5.07 -7.66 -19.48
CA GLU A 18 5.23 -6.69 -18.38
C GLU A 18 5.44 -7.42 -17.03
N LEU A 19 4.72 -8.52 -16.79
CA LEU A 19 4.82 -9.32 -15.56
C LEU A 19 6.16 -10.03 -15.43
N ILE A 20 6.76 -10.53 -16.51
CA ILE A 20 8.10 -11.14 -16.49
C ILE A 20 9.14 -10.09 -16.09
N SER A 21 9.07 -8.90 -16.68
CA SER A 21 9.96 -7.78 -16.34
C SER A 21 9.81 -7.35 -14.87
N ALA A 22 8.59 -7.33 -14.34
CA ALA A 22 8.36 -7.06 -12.92
C ALA A 22 8.85 -8.22 -12.02
N LEU A 23 8.63 -9.46 -12.43
CA LEU A 23 9.02 -10.66 -11.68
C LEU A 23 10.53 -10.71 -11.47
N THR A 24 11.32 -10.41 -12.49
CA THR A 24 12.79 -10.44 -12.37
C THR A 24 13.35 -9.42 -11.38
N ARG A 25 12.58 -8.39 -11.03
CA ARG A 25 13.01 -7.30 -10.15
C ARG A 25 12.41 -7.39 -8.75
N TYR A 26 11.15 -7.79 -8.65
CA TYR A 26 10.41 -7.76 -7.38
C TYR A 26 10.16 -9.12 -6.75
N CYS A 27 10.52 -10.22 -7.41
CA CYS A 27 10.32 -11.55 -6.84
C CYS A 27 11.18 -11.75 -5.59
N THR A 28 10.53 -12.17 -4.50
CA THR A 28 11.17 -12.57 -3.25
C THR A 28 11.11 -14.08 -3.09
N TYR A 29 11.80 -14.61 -2.06
CA TYR A 29 11.75 -16.05 -1.77
C TYR A 29 10.34 -16.56 -1.46
N ASP A 30 9.47 -15.73 -0.88
CA ASP A 30 8.08 -16.12 -0.59
C ASP A 30 7.26 -16.24 -1.88
N GLY A 31 7.48 -15.34 -2.84
CA GLY A 31 6.91 -15.47 -4.19
C GLY A 31 7.41 -16.70 -4.94
N LEU A 32 8.70 -17.00 -4.84
CA LEU A 32 9.27 -18.20 -5.45
C LEU A 32 8.68 -19.48 -4.84
N ARG A 33 8.51 -19.53 -3.51
CA ARG A 33 7.83 -20.65 -2.84
C ARG A 33 6.37 -20.79 -3.27
N ALA A 34 5.65 -19.68 -3.41
CA ALA A 34 4.27 -19.68 -3.89
C ALA A 34 4.18 -20.27 -5.32
N LEU A 35 5.16 -19.96 -6.18
CA LEU A 35 5.29 -20.55 -7.50
C LEU A 35 5.55 -22.06 -7.41
N GLU A 36 6.48 -22.51 -6.58
CA GLU A 36 6.83 -23.92 -6.41
C GLU A 36 5.63 -24.74 -5.90
N PHE A 37 4.85 -24.21 -4.95
CA PHE A 37 3.66 -24.86 -4.40
C PHE A 37 2.60 -25.19 -5.48
N LEU A 38 2.36 -24.26 -6.42
CA LEU A 38 1.43 -24.48 -7.52
C LEU A 38 1.92 -25.50 -8.55
N THR A 39 3.22 -25.75 -8.58
CA THR A 39 3.83 -26.68 -9.55
C THR A 39 3.86 -28.10 -9.04
N GLY A 40 4.11 -28.30 -7.74
CA GLY A 40 4.06 -29.64 -7.12
C GLY A 40 2.68 -30.27 -7.11
N SER A 41 1.61 -29.48 -7.34
CA SER A 41 0.22 -29.93 -7.36
C SER A 41 -0.34 -30.20 -8.77
N ARG A 42 0.43 -29.92 -9.85
CA ARG A 42 -0.08 -29.86 -11.23
C ARG A 42 0.39 -31.00 -12.15
N GLU A 43 0.95 -32.08 -11.62
CA GLU A 43 1.42 -33.23 -12.41
C GLU A 43 0.30 -34.04 -13.09
N SER A 44 -0.98 -33.80 -12.80
CA SER A 44 -2.08 -34.54 -13.42
C SER A 44 -2.70 -33.84 -14.63
N SER A 45 -2.45 -34.44 -15.80
CA SER A 45 -3.30 -34.51 -17.00
C SER A 45 -3.34 -33.29 -17.93
N ILE A 46 -2.57 -33.36 -19.03
CA ILE A 46 -2.85 -32.56 -20.23
C ILE A 46 -2.79 -33.46 -21.47
N ILE A 47 -3.98 -33.74 -22.03
CA ILE A 47 -4.16 -34.29 -23.38
C ILE A 47 -3.86 -33.16 -24.39
N LEU A 48 -2.94 -33.46 -25.31
CA LEU A 48 -2.46 -32.60 -26.39
C LEU A 48 -3.43 -32.62 -27.58
N GLN A 49 -4.03 -31.48 -27.88
CA GLN A 49 -4.42 -31.10 -29.24
C GLN A 49 -3.98 -29.65 -29.43
N ASP A 50 -2.75 -29.49 -29.91
CA ASP A 50 -2.13 -28.19 -30.21
C ASP A 50 -2.66 -27.69 -31.56
N GLU A 51 -3.30 -26.53 -31.57
CA GLU A 51 -3.33 -25.69 -32.77
C GLU A 51 -1.95 -25.06 -32.92
N ILE A 52 -1.27 -25.36 -34.02
CA ILE A 52 0.05 -24.84 -34.34
C ILE A 52 -0.01 -23.31 -34.49
N THR A 53 0.85 -22.63 -33.72
CA THR A 53 0.85 -21.21 -33.35
C THR A 53 1.70 -20.30 -34.25
N SER A 54 2.17 -20.79 -35.40
CA SER A 54 3.04 -20.01 -36.30
C SER A 54 2.38 -18.69 -36.74
N ASP A 55 1.07 -18.70 -36.99
CA ASP A 55 0.32 -17.50 -37.36
C ASP A 55 0.13 -16.56 -36.17
N MET A 56 0.01 -17.09 -34.95
CA MET A 56 -0.12 -16.28 -33.72
C MET A 56 1.16 -15.50 -33.41
N LEU A 57 2.34 -16.10 -33.63
CA LEU A 57 3.61 -15.40 -33.50
C LEU A 57 3.72 -14.25 -34.51
N LEU A 58 3.36 -14.51 -35.77
CA LEU A 58 3.39 -13.49 -36.82
C LEU A 58 2.41 -12.35 -36.49
N ILE A 59 1.19 -12.66 -36.06
CA ILE A 59 0.20 -11.68 -35.62
C ILE A 59 0.73 -10.88 -34.42
N ALA A 60 1.35 -11.53 -33.43
CA ALA A 60 1.93 -10.84 -32.29
C ALA A 60 3.03 -9.86 -32.69
N VAL A 61 3.93 -10.26 -33.60
CA VAL A 61 4.98 -9.39 -34.13
C VAL A 61 4.37 -8.19 -34.88
N LEU A 62 3.39 -8.42 -35.74
CA LEU A 62 2.73 -7.36 -36.52
C LEU A 62 1.91 -6.39 -35.65
N CYS A 63 1.28 -6.89 -34.59
CA CYS A 63 0.50 -6.07 -33.67
C CYS A 63 1.36 -5.35 -32.61
N SER A 64 2.61 -5.76 -32.44
CA SER A 64 3.52 -5.14 -31.47
C SER A 64 4.09 -3.84 -32.02
N ARG A 65 3.82 -2.72 -31.34
CA ARG A 65 4.39 -1.40 -31.68
C ARG A 65 5.89 -1.27 -31.36
N LYS A 66 6.42 -2.20 -30.56
CA LYS A 66 7.82 -2.30 -30.12
C LYS A 66 8.27 -3.75 -30.29
N ASP A 67 9.56 -4.02 -30.07
CA ASP A 67 10.06 -5.39 -30.02
C ASP A 67 9.23 -6.23 -29.03
N LEU A 68 8.84 -7.42 -29.46
CA LEU A 68 7.93 -8.28 -28.72
C LEU A 68 8.50 -8.68 -27.35
N GLY A 69 9.82 -8.81 -27.25
CA GLY A 69 10.49 -9.20 -26.03
C GLY A 69 10.83 -8.05 -25.08
N ASP A 70 10.60 -6.79 -25.47
CA ASP A 70 10.95 -5.63 -24.66
C ASP A 70 9.72 -5.11 -23.89
N ALA A 71 9.81 -5.10 -22.56
CA ALA A 71 8.76 -4.55 -21.71
C ALA A 71 8.53 -3.06 -21.98
N THR A 72 7.29 -2.63 -21.85
CA THR A 72 6.92 -1.21 -22.05
C THR A 72 7.12 -0.42 -20.77
N PHE A 73 6.89 -1.04 -19.61
CA PHE A 73 7.12 -0.41 -18.32
C PHE A 73 8.61 -0.47 -17.96
N HIS A 74 9.18 0.69 -17.62
CA HIS A 74 10.57 0.82 -17.21
C HIS A 74 10.68 0.86 -15.70
N HIS A 75 11.13 -0.25 -15.12
CA HIS A 75 11.45 -0.33 -13.71
C HIS A 75 12.78 0.35 -13.40
N LEU A 76 12.87 1.01 -12.26
CA LEU A 76 14.11 1.61 -11.76
C LEU A 76 15.00 0.59 -11.03
N ASP A 77 14.41 -0.51 -10.55
CA ASP A 77 15.11 -1.54 -9.81
C ASP A 77 15.93 -2.46 -10.72
N PRO A 78 17.12 -2.89 -10.25
CA PRO A 78 17.94 -3.85 -10.97
C PRO A 78 17.29 -5.24 -10.92
N VAL A 79 17.68 -6.08 -11.86
CA VAL A 79 17.29 -7.50 -11.87
C VAL A 79 17.92 -8.21 -10.68
N THR A 80 17.13 -9.03 -9.98
CA THR A 80 17.55 -9.82 -8.82
C THR A 80 17.82 -11.28 -9.21
N ASP A 81 18.67 -11.97 -8.46
CA ASP A 81 18.96 -13.38 -8.73
C ASP A 81 17.77 -14.29 -8.41
N VAL A 82 16.96 -13.95 -7.40
CA VAL A 82 15.71 -14.64 -7.09
C VAL A 82 14.71 -14.47 -8.24
N GLY A 83 14.62 -13.28 -8.81
CA GLY A 83 13.80 -13.02 -10.00
C GLY A 83 14.24 -13.81 -11.22
N LYS A 84 15.55 -13.91 -11.49
CA LYS A 84 16.08 -14.77 -12.56
C LYS A 84 15.73 -16.24 -12.33
N LEU A 85 15.84 -16.72 -11.09
CA LEU A 85 15.47 -18.10 -10.75
C LEU A 85 13.98 -18.35 -10.99
N ALA A 86 13.10 -17.44 -10.56
CA ALA A 86 11.67 -17.53 -10.81
C ALA A 86 11.35 -17.60 -12.31
N LEU A 87 12.01 -16.75 -13.11
CA LEU A 87 11.89 -16.78 -14.58
C LEU A 87 12.31 -18.15 -15.15
N GLN A 88 13.47 -18.67 -14.74
CA GLN A 88 13.94 -19.98 -15.18
C GLN A 88 12.97 -21.12 -14.80
N ARG A 89 12.35 -21.05 -13.61
CA ARG A 89 11.31 -21.99 -13.20
C ARG A 89 10.12 -21.94 -14.15
N ILE A 90 9.60 -20.75 -14.46
CA ILE A 90 8.47 -20.59 -15.39
C ILE A 90 8.80 -21.19 -16.77
N GLY A 91 9.99 -20.89 -17.32
CA GLY A 91 10.45 -21.48 -18.58
C GLY A 91 10.50 -23.01 -18.54
N THR A 92 11.03 -23.57 -17.44
CA THR A 92 11.12 -25.02 -17.26
C THR A 92 9.74 -25.68 -17.18
N ILE A 93 8.79 -25.05 -16.49
CA ILE A 93 7.44 -25.59 -16.29
C ILE A 93 6.64 -25.59 -17.61
N LEU A 94 6.69 -24.49 -18.36
CA LEU A 94 5.80 -24.27 -19.50
C LEU A 94 6.38 -24.72 -20.83
N LEU A 95 7.70 -24.55 -20.99
CA LEU A 95 8.39 -24.76 -22.26
C LEU A 95 9.42 -25.90 -22.19
N ARG A 96 9.66 -26.47 -21.01
CA ARG A 96 10.72 -27.47 -20.75
C ARG A 96 12.12 -27.00 -21.16
N THR A 97 12.36 -25.70 -21.06
CA THR A 97 13.63 -25.06 -21.37
C THR A 97 14.17 -24.31 -20.16
N SER A 98 15.49 -24.33 -19.99
CA SER A 98 16.20 -23.59 -18.94
C SER A 98 17.08 -22.50 -19.57
N HIS A 99 17.56 -21.56 -18.73
CA HIS A 99 18.47 -20.47 -19.14
C HIS A 99 17.89 -19.46 -20.14
N LEU A 100 16.59 -19.17 -20.07
CA LEU A 100 16.00 -18.08 -20.83
C LEU A 100 16.20 -16.75 -20.10
N ASP A 101 16.40 -15.67 -20.85
CA ASP A 101 16.23 -14.31 -20.35
C ASP A 101 14.77 -13.81 -20.53
N GLU A 102 14.47 -12.59 -20.07
CA GLU A 102 13.13 -11.97 -20.14
C GLU A 102 12.59 -11.95 -21.58
N ARG A 103 13.47 -11.59 -22.52
CA ARG A 103 13.15 -11.41 -23.94
C ARG A 103 12.89 -12.75 -24.60
N GLN A 104 13.78 -13.71 -24.40
CA GLN A 104 13.71 -15.07 -24.93
C GLN A 104 12.48 -15.81 -24.39
N LEU A 105 12.16 -15.67 -23.09
CA LEU A 105 10.96 -16.28 -22.53
C LEU A 105 9.70 -15.70 -23.16
N THR A 106 9.63 -14.38 -23.35
CA THR A 106 8.47 -13.73 -23.99
C THR A 106 8.30 -14.19 -25.44
N ILE A 107 9.37 -14.23 -26.22
CA ILE A 107 9.34 -14.69 -27.62
C ILE A 107 8.97 -16.18 -27.70
N ALA A 108 9.53 -17.02 -26.82
CA ALA A 108 9.22 -18.43 -26.80
C ALA A 108 7.75 -18.69 -26.39
N LEU A 109 7.20 -17.90 -25.46
CA LEU A 109 5.78 -17.96 -25.10
C LEU A 109 4.89 -17.49 -26.27
N ALA A 110 5.31 -16.48 -27.02
CA ALA A 110 4.61 -16.02 -28.22
C ALA A 110 4.60 -17.07 -29.35
N ALA A 111 5.65 -17.88 -29.44
CA ALA A 111 5.73 -19.02 -30.36
C ALA A 111 4.99 -20.27 -29.83
N SER A 112 4.50 -20.24 -28.59
CA SER A 112 3.84 -21.36 -27.92
C SER A 112 2.31 -21.24 -27.95
N THR A 113 1.60 -22.09 -27.20
CA THR A 113 0.15 -22.12 -27.15
C THR A 113 -0.46 -20.99 -26.31
N VAL A 114 -1.71 -20.62 -26.62
CA VAL A 114 -2.50 -19.68 -25.80
C VAL A 114 -2.55 -20.13 -24.34
N ARG A 115 -2.64 -21.44 -24.10
CA ARG A 115 -2.62 -22.03 -22.75
C ARG A 115 -1.33 -21.69 -22.00
N ASN A 116 -0.18 -21.78 -22.65
CA ASN A 116 1.10 -21.48 -22.02
C ASN A 116 1.22 -20.00 -21.68
N VAL A 117 0.76 -19.10 -22.55
CA VAL A 117 0.72 -17.66 -22.25
C VAL A 117 -0.15 -17.37 -21.03
N LEU A 118 -1.37 -17.91 -20.99
CA LEU A 118 -2.28 -17.71 -19.85
C LEU A 118 -1.74 -18.34 -18.56
N ALA A 119 -1.07 -19.50 -18.66
CA ALA A 119 -0.42 -20.13 -17.52
C ALA A 119 0.77 -19.32 -17.01
N ALA A 120 1.62 -18.77 -17.90
CA ALA A 120 2.71 -17.88 -17.54
C ALA A 120 2.19 -16.66 -16.79
N ARG A 121 1.13 -16.03 -17.29
CA ARG A 121 0.47 -14.89 -16.65
C ARG A 121 0.07 -15.21 -15.22
N GLN A 122 -0.58 -16.35 -15.01
CA GLN A 122 -1.03 -16.77 -13.69
C GLN A 122 0.13 -17.06 -12.74
N LEU A 123 1.18 -17.74 -13.23
CA LEU A 123 2.38 -18.04 -12.43
C LEU A 123 3.10 -16.75 -12.01
N CYS A 124 3.27 -15.79 -12.93
CA CYS A 124 3.85 -14.49 -12.60
C CYS A 124 3.00 -13.72 -11.58
N LEU A 125 1.67 -13.71 -11.73
CA LEU A 125 0.77 -13.05 -10.79
C LEU A 125 0.91 -13.62 -9.38
N VAL A 126 0.89 -14.95 -9.24
CA VAL A 126 1.01 -15.59 -7.93
C VAL A 126 2.37 -15.32 -7.30
N ALA A 127 3.45 -15.42 -8.08
CA ALA A 127 4.78 -15.13 -7.56
C ALA A 127 4.94 -13.67 -7.13
N LEU A 128 4.40 -12.72 -7.90
CA LEU A 128 4.43 -11.29 -7.54
C LEU A 128 3.53 -10.97 -6.34
N GLN A 129 2.34 -11.55 -6.26
CA GLN A 129 1.45 -11.41 -5.10
C GLN A 129 2.08 -11.99 -3.83
N GLY A 130 2.71 -13.16 -3.92
CA GLY A 130 3.48 -13.75 -2.82
C GLY A 130 4.76 -12.98 -2.49
N SER A 131 5.20 -12.07 -3.36
CA SER A 131 6.36 -11.20 -3.13
C SER A 131 6.02 -9.82 -2.59
N LEU A 132 4.73 -9.51 -2.40
CA LEU A 132 4.31 -8.23 -1.86
C LEU A 132 4.78 -8.05 -0.42
N SER A 133 5.43 -6.93 -0.17
CA SER A 133 5.93 -6.53 1.14
C SER A 133 5.80 -5.02 1.32
N PRO A 134 5.83 -4.51 2.56
CA PRO A 134 5.85 -3.07 2.81
C PRO A 134 7.01 -2.33 2.11
N GLY A 135 8.10 -3.03 1.76
CA GLY A 135 9.29 -2.48 1.10
C GLY A 135 9.23 -2.42 -0.43
N ASN A 136 8.20 -2.98 -1.07
CA ASN A 136 8.04 -2.93 -2.53
C ASN A 136 6.60 -2.65 -3.01
N CYS A 137 5.64 -2.54 -2.08
CA CYS A 137 4.22 -2.43 -2.40
C CYS A 137 3.89 -1.23 -3.30
N PHE A 138 4.46 -0.04 -3.06
CA PHE A 138 4.16 1.15 -3.86
C PHE A 138 4.68 1.03 -5.29
N ARG A 139 5.85 0.42 -5.48
CA ARG A 139 6.42 0.17 -6.82
C ARG A 139 5.60 -0.86 -7.59
N ILE A 140 5.18 -1.94 -6.94
CA ILE A 140 4.34 -2.97 -7.57
C ILE A 140 2.94 -2.41 -7.86
N PHE A 141 2.37 -1.60 -6.96
CA PHE A 141 1.10 -0.92 -7.16
C PHE A 141 1.15 0.00 -8.39
N ARG A 142 2.14 0.90 -8.46
CA ARG A 142 2.35 1.78 -9.61
C ARG A 142 2.46 1.00 -10.92
N PHE A 143 3.29 -0.04 -10.93
CA PHE A 143 3.45 -0.92 -12.08
C PHE A 143 2.12 -1.56 -12.51
N ALA A 144 1.40 -2.17 -11.58
CA ALA A 144 0.16 -2.87 -11.88
C ALA A 144 -0.95 -1.92 -12.36
N ASP A 145 -0.97 -0.70 -11.84
CA ASP A 145 -1.90 0.36 -12.24
C ASP A 145 -1.60 0.88 -13.66
N GLU A 146 -0.35 1.23 -13.96
CA GLU A 146 0.05 1.70 -15.30
C GLU A 146 -0.10 0.62 -16.38
N CYS A 147 0.18 -0.64 -16.04
CA CYS A 147 0.01 -1.77 -16.96
C CYS A 147 -1.45 -2.25 -17.08
N GLY A 148 -2.34 -1.85 -16.18
CA GLY A 148 -3.75 -2.26 -16.17
C GLY A 148 -3.99 -3.69 -15.64
N ILE A 149 -3.12 -4.19 -14.76
CA ILE A 149 -3.17 -5.55 -14.22
C ILE A 149 -3.96 -5.55 -12.90
N ALA A 150 -5.28 -5.53 -13.02
CA ALA A 150 -6.22 -5.42 -11.90
C ALA A 150 -5.96 -6.36 -10.69
N PRO A 151 -5.72 -7.68 -10.85
CA PRO A 151 -5.55 -8.57 -9.69
C PRO A 151 -4.28 -8.27 -8.89
N LEU A 152 -3.21 -7.81 -9.55
CA LEU A 152 -1.98 -7.42 -8.86
C LEU A 152 -2.14 -6.04 -8.21
N ARG A 153 -2.80 -5.11 -8.90
CA ARG A 153 -3.10 -3.77 -8.38
C ARG A 153 -3.89 -3.85 -7.08
N GLN A 154 -4.96 -4.64 -7.04
CA GLN A 154 -5.79 -4.82 -5.84
C GLN A 154 -5.02 -5.43 -4.66
N ALA A 155 -4.18 -6.44 -4.92
CA ALA A 155 -3.35 -7.05 -3.88
C ALA A 155 -2.31 -6.06 -3.34
N ALA A 156 -1.65 -5.31 -4.24
CA ALA A 156 -0.68 -4.30 -3.85
C ALA A 156 -1.32 -3.14 -3.07
N GLU A 157 -2.51 -2.70 -3.49
CA GLU A 157 -3.28 -1.64 -2.83
C GLU A 157 -3.55 -1.97 -1.36
N GLN A 158 -3.96 -3.20 -1.04
CA GLN A 158 -4.20 -3.62 0.34
C GLN A 158 -2.95 -3.48 1.22
N VAL A 159 -1.78 -3.85 0.69
CA VAL A 159 -0.50 -3.73 1.41
C VAL A 159 -0.10 -2.27 1.53
N CYS A 160 -0.23 -1.48 0.47
CA CYS A 160 0.03 -0.04 0.48
C CYS A 160 -0.79 0.65 1.57
N LEU A 161 -2.10 0.40 1.64
CA LEU A 161 -3.00 1.00 2.64
C LEU A 161 -2.60 0.69 4.07
N ALA A 162 -1.90 -0.42 4.32
CA ALA A 162 -1.37 -0.80 5.63
C ALA A 162 0.02 -0.22 5.92
N SER A 163 0.79 0.14 4.88
CA SER A 163 2.21 0.51 4.97
C SER A 163 2.51 2.01 4.84
N PHE A 164 1.48 2.87 4.79
CA PHE A 164 1.69 4.31 4.77
C PHE A 164 2.50 4.79 6.00
N PRO A 165 3.30 5.86 5.86
CA PRO A 165 4.07 6.42 6.97
C PRO A 165 3.17 6.72 8.16
N ARG A 166 3.56 6.25 9.35
CA ARG A 166 2.93 6.63 10.62
C ARG A 166 3.88 7.55 11.38
N GLY A 167 3.49 8.81 11.54
CA GLY A 167 4.33 9.83 12.18
C GLY A 167 5.71 9.97 11.52
N ASP A 168 6.76 9.99 12.34
CA ASP A 168 8.11 10.37 11.92
C ASP A 168 8.94 9.21 11.34
N THR A 169 8.39 7.99 11.31
CA THR A 169 9.15 6.77 10.92
C THR A 169 9.30 6.55 9.41
N GLY A 170 8.67 7.39 8.58
CA GLY A 170 8.75 7.29 7.11
C GLY A 170 8.08 6.03 6.54
N ALA A 171 7.89 5.97 5.22
CA ALA A 171 7.43 4.74 4.56
C ALA A 171 8.59 3.75 4.41
N GLN A 172 8.32 2.46 4.60
CA GLN A 172 9.31 1.39 4.37
C GLN A 172 9.76 1.36 2.89
N ASP A 173 8.87 1.65 1.95
CA ASP A 173 9.18 1.88 0.53
C ASP A 173 9.04 3.36 0.18
N PHE A 174 9.79 4.23 0.88
CA PHE A 174 9.76 5.68 0.61
C PHE A 174 10.12 6.01 -0.84
N ALA A 175 11.11 5.33 -1.42
CA ALA A 175 11.48 5.53 -2.82
C ALA A 175 10.35 5.14 -3.79
N GLY A 176 9.60 4.07 -3.53
CA GLY A 176 8.40 3.74 -4.32
C GLY A 176 7.27 4.76 -4.12
N PHE A 177 7.09 5.24 -2.90
CA PHE A 177 6.08 6.22 -2.55
C PHE A 177 6.27 7.56 -3.30
N THR A 178 7.51 8.06 -3.39
CA THR A 178 7.79 9.32 -4.10
C THR A 178 7.55 9.23 -5.61
N LEU A 179 7.55 8.01 -6.16
CA LEU A 179 7.34 7.74 -7.59
C LEU A 179 5.88 7.64 -8.00
N LEU A 180 4.93 7.61 -7.04
CA LEU A 180 3.51 7.59 -7.34
C LEU A 180 3.09 8.87 -8.07
N ASN A 181 2.20 8.73 -9.05
CA ASN A 181 1.55 9.89 -9.69
C ASN A 181 0.39 10.42 -8.83
N GLN A 182 -0.17 11.57 -9.22
CA GLN A 182 -1.26 12.22 -8.48
C GLN A 182 -2.49 11.30 -8.33
N ASP A 183 -2.94 10.68 -9.42
CA ASP A 183 -4.17 9.86 -9.42
C ASP A 183 -4.02 8.61 -8.55
N GLN A 184 -2.85 7.96 -8.62
CA GLN A 184 -2.48 6.82 -7.80
C GLN A 184 -2.48 7.18 -6.32
N LEU A 185 -1.79 8.26 -5.95
CA LEU A 185 -1.74 8.72 -4.56
C LEU A 185 -3.15 9.09 -4.07
N GLN A 186 -3.91 9.83 -4.88
CA GLN A 186 -5.28 10.23 -4.53
C GLN A 186 -6.17 9.00 -4.31
N SER A 187 -6.06 7.97 -5.16
CA SER A 187 -6.84 6.73 -5.01
C SER A 187 -6.57 6.02 -3.67
N LEU A 188 -5.31 5.95 -3.26
CA LEU A 188 -4.92 5.36 -1.99
C LEU A 188 -5.38 6.22 -0.80
N LEU A 189 -5.17 7.54 -0.87
CA LEU A 189 -5.52 8.45 0.23
C LEU A 189 -7.02 8.63 0.41
N GLN A 190 -7.84 8.45 -0.63
CA GLN A 190 -9.30 8.54 -0.51
C GLN A 190 -9.94 7.27 0.08
N SER A 191 -9.21 6.16 0.11
CA SER A 191 -9.71 4.87 0.62
C SER A 191 -10.04 4.92 2.12
N ASP A 192 -11.21 4.39 2.49
CA ASP A 192 -11.63 4.17 3.88
C ASP A 192 -10.79 3.14 4.61
N ALA A 193 -10.15 2.22 3.86
CA ALA A 193 -9.33 1.14 4.41
C ALA A 193 -7.89 1.59 4.75
N LEU A 194 -7.52 2.85 4.47
CA LEU A 194 -6.22 3.41 4.84
C LEU A 194 -5.98 3.29 6.35
N GLN A 195 -4.85 2.72 6.75
CA GLN A 195 -4.49 2.51 8.16
C GLN A 195 -3.64 3.67 8.69
N VAL A 196 -4.32 4.73 9.16
CA VAL A 196 -3.71 5.90 9.82
C VAL A 196 -4.31 6.13 11.21
N ASP A 197 -3.53 6.74 12.10
CA ASP A 197 -3.96 7.06 13.47
C ASP A 197 -4.78 8.37 13.52
N SER A 198 -4.49 9.30 12.62
CA SER A 198 -5.20 10.57 12.51
C SER A 198 -5.27 11.10 11.06
N GLU A 199 -6.23 11.99 10.77
CA GLU A 199 -6.25 12.73 9.49
C GLU A 199 -5.05 13.70 9.35
N LEU A 200 -4.42 14.07 10.46
CA LEU A 200 -3.16 14.82 10.45
C LEU A 200 -2.04 13.98 9.80
N ASP A 201 -2.03 12.66 9.99
CA ASP A 201 -1.06 11.80 9.32
C ASP A 201 -1.29 11.77 7.80
N VAL A 202 -2.54 11.80 7.35
CA VAL A 202 -2.87 11.91 5.91
C VAL A 202 -2.32 13.21 5.34
N PHE A 203 -2.46 14.33 6.06
CA PHE A 203 -1.85 15.60 5.66
C PHE A 203 -0.32 15.51 5.58
N ARG A 204 0.33 14.95 6.60
CA ARG A 204 1.79 14.76 6.63
C ARG A 204 2.29 13.90 5.48
N VAL A 205 1.55 12.87 5.10
CA VAL A 205 1.85 12.03 3.94
C VAL A 205 1.82 12.85 2.64
N ILE A 206 0.81 13.71 2.45
CA ILE A 206 0.73 14.61 1.29
C ILE A 206 1.94 15.55 1.26
N VAL A 207 2.27 16.16 2.39
CA VAL A 207 3.43 17.06 2.52
C VAL A 207 4.73 16.34 2.17
N ALA A 208 4.94 15.12 2.68
CA ALA A 208 6.13 14.32 2.38
C ALA A 208 6.25 14.00 0.88
N TRP A 209 5.13 13.68 0.22
CA TRP A 209 5.11 13.41 -1.22
C TRP A 209 5.37 14.65 -2.08
N VAL A 210 4.85 15.81 -1.66
CA VAL A 210 5.08 17.10 -2.32
C VAL A 210 6.55 17.51 -2.19
N HIS A 211 7.14 17.37 -1.01
CA HIS A 211 8.55 17.73 -0.78
C HIS A 211 9.52 16.92 -1.62
N ALA A 212 9.22 15.65 -1.87
CA ALA A 212 10.06 14.82 -2.73
C ALA A 212 10.22 15.37 -4.16
N CYS A 213 9.27 16.17 -4.64
CA CYS A 213 9.38 16.90 -5.91
C CYS A 213 8.67 18.26 -5.82
N SER A 214 9.28 19.19 -5.09
CA SER A 214 8.63 20.45 -4.67
C SER A 214 8.28 21.41 -5.80
N GLN A 215 9.01 21.41 -6.92
CA GLN A 215 8.79 22.36 -8.02
C GLN A 215 7.46 22.14 -8.75
N GLU A 216 7.07 20.89 -8.97
CA GLU A 216 5.86 20.55 -9.74
C GLU A 216 4.66 20.25 -8.84
N ARG A 217 4.90 19.66 -7.66
CA ARG A 217 3.82 19.12 -6.82
C ARG A 217 3.21 20.14 -5.85
N MET A 218 3.86 21.28 -5.63
CA MET A 218 3.37 22.28 -4.67
C MET A 218 1.98 22.81 -5.04
N GLN A 219 1.69 22.97 -6.33
CA GLN A 219 0.38 23.38 -6.85
C GLN A 219 -0.71 22.31 -6.62
N LEU A 220 -0.33 21.04 -6.52
CA LEU A 220 -1.25 19.93 -6.28
C LEU A 220 -1.60 19.77 -4.80
N MET A 221 -0.83 20.37 -3.89
CA MET A 221 -0.99 20.21 -2.45
C MET A 221 -2.39 20.62 -1.98
N ALA A 222 -2.87 21.80 -2.39
CA ALA A 222 -4.20 22.28 -2.00
C ALA A 222 -5.32 21.35 -2.48
N ILE A 223 -5.21 20.87 -3.72
CA ILE A 223 -6.19 19.94 -4.30
C ILE A 223 -6.18 18.61 -3.54
N LEU A 224 -5.01 18.06 -3.24
CA LEU A 224 -4.88 16.81 -2.50
C LEU A 224 -5.41 16.94 -1.07
N VAL A 225 -5.09 18.03 -0.36
CA VAL A 225 -5.59 18.28 1.00
C VAL A 225 -7.11 18.40 0.99
N GLN A 226 -7.68 19.18 0.09
CA GLN A 226 -9.13 19.36 -0.01
C GLN A 226 -9.87 18.06 -0.33
N ARG A 227 -9.30 17.19 -1.18
CA ARG A 227 -9.97 15.97 -1.67
C ARG A 227 -9.70 14.72 -0.84
N CYS A 228 -8.58 14.67 -0.12
CA CYS A 228 -8.12 13.46 0.56
C CYS A 228 -8.17 13.58 2.08
N VAL A 229 -7.96 14.77 2.65
CA VAL A 229 -7.97 14.98 4.10
C VAL A 229 -9.41 15.27 4.53
N ARG A 230 -9.93 14.48 5.46
CA ARG A 230 -11.30 14.66 5.99
C ARG A 230 -11.31 15.76 7.05
N LEU A 231 -11.02 16.99 6.65
CA LEU A 231 -10.90 18.15 7.56
C LEU A 231 -12.15 18.34 8.44
N GLY A 232 -13.34 18.06 7.90
CA GLY A 232 -14.59 18.11 8.66
C GLY A 232 -14.71 17.09 9.80
N ALA A 233 -13.93 16.00 9.76
CA ALA A 233 -13.91 14.97 10.80
C ALA A 233 -12.83 15.22 11.88
N MET A 234 -11.97 16.22 11.71
CA MET A 234 -10.91 16.58 12.65
C MET A 234 -11.46 17.35 13.87
N ASP A 235 -10.80 17.24 15.02
CA ASP A 235 -11.13 18.08 16.18
C ASP A 235 -10.50 19.48 16.08
N LEU A 236 -10.90 20.40 16.96
CA LEU A 236 -10.38 21.78 16.95
C LEU A 236 -8.86 21.82 17.22
N ARG A 237 -8.33 20.93 18.06
CA ARG A 237 -6.91 20.89 18.40
C ARG A 237 -6.06 20.47 17.21
N GLN A 238 -6.52 19.47 16.45
CA GLN A 238 -5.87 19.01 15.25
C GLN A 238 -5.90 20.07 14.14
N LEU A 239 -6.99 20.84 14.04
CA LEU A 239 -7.08 21.97 13.10
C LEU A 239 -6.16 23.13 13.51
N GLU A 240 -6.06 23.46 14.80
CA GLU A 240 -5.09 24.44 15.31
C GLU A 240 -3.64 24.02 15.04
N GLN A 241 -3.33 22.73 15.21
CA GLN A 241 -2.02 22.18 14.87
C GLN A 241 -1.71 22.29 13.37
N LEU A 242 -2.70 22.04 12.51
CA LEU A 242 -2.55 22.22 11.06
C LEU A 242 -2.32 23.68 10.68
N ASP A 243 -3.04 24.61 11.29
CA ASP A 243 -2.91 26.05 11.00
C ASP A 243 -1.52 26.60 11.36
N GLN A 244 -0.85 25.99 12.35
CA GLN A 244 0.52 26.32 12.76
C GLN A 244 1.59 25.64 11.91
N ASP A 245 1.23 24.70 11.02
CA ASP A 245 2.21 23.96 10.22
C ASP A 245 2.84 24.86 9.14
N PRO A 246 4.18 24.91 9.02
CA PRO A 246 4.87 25.75 8.04
C PRO A 246 4.39 25.56 6.59
N HIS A 247 3.97 24.35 6.22
CA HIS A 247 3.51 24.04 4.86
C HIS A 247 2.12 24.57 4.56
N VAL A 248 1.29 24.71 5.60
CA VAL A 248 -0.03 25.36 5.51
C VAL A 248 0.14 26.87 5.42
N ILE A 249 1.03 27.45 6.23
CA ILE A 249 1.30 28.89 6.23
C ILE A 249 1.96 29.34 4.91
N ALA A 250 2.82 28.51 4.33
CA ALA A 250 3.51 28.82 3.08
C ALA A 250 2.58 28.88 1.86
N SER A 251 1.45 28.16 1.87
CA SER A 251 0.52 28.11 0.73
C SER A 251 -0.84 28.69 1.09
N ARG A 252 -1.14 29.86 0.53
CA ARG A 252 -2.42 30.56 0.72
C ARG A 252 -3.63 29.68 0.42
N GLU A 253 -3.53 28.82 -0.58
CA GLU A 253 -4.63 27.92 -0.99
C GLU A 253 -4.92 26.88 0.09
N VAL A 254 -3.87 26.27 0.65
CA VAL A 254 -4.00 25.31 1.75
C VAL A 254 -4.50 26.02 3.02
N THR A 255 -3.99 27.21 3.33
CA THR A 255 -4.49 28.03 4.45
C THR A 255 -5.99 28.30 4.32
N CYS A 256 -6.46 28.68 3.13
CA CYS A 256 -7.88 28.95 2.91
C CYS A 256 -8.75 27.71 3.16
N VAL A 257 -8.32 26.53 2.72
CA VAL A 257 -9.05 25.27 2.92
C VAL A 257 -9.11 24.89 4.40
N VAL A 258 -8.01 25.00 5.14
CA VAL A 258 -7.96 24.71 6.58
C VAL A 258 -8.78 25.73 7.38
N ALA A 259 -8.62 27.02 7.10
CA ALA A 259 -9.38 28.09 7.76
C ALA A 259 -10.89 27.95 7.51
N GLN A 260 -11.31 27.56 6.30
CA GLN A 260 -12.71 27.27 6.01
C GLN A 260 -13.25 26.14 6.89
N ALA A 261 -12.50 25.04 7.03
CA ALA A 261 -12.90 23.94 7.90
C ALA A 261 -12.97 24.36 9.37
N TYR A 262 -12.00 25.15 9.84
CA TYR A 262 -11.96 25.69 11.20
C TYR A 262 -13.17 26.59 11.50
N VAL A 263 -13.48 27.55 10.62
CA VAL A 263 -14.65 28.44 10.75
C VAL A 263 -15.94 27.63 10.72
N MET A 264 -16.09 26.68 9.79
CA MET A 264 -17.28 25.84 9.72
C MET A 264 -17.52 25.07 11.02
N ARG A 265 -16.45 24.59 11.68
CA ARG A 265 -16.53 23.87 12.95
C ARG A 265 -16.97 24.74 14.13
N ILE A 266 -16.49 25.99 14.18
CA ILE A 266 -16.90 26.96 15.22
C ILE A 266 -18.34 27.42 15.00
N MET A 267 -18.71 27.68 13.74
CA MET A 267 -20.01 28.25 13.38
C MET A 267 -21.15 27.22 13.41
N CYS A 268 -20.91 25.96 13.04
CA CYS A 268 -21.92 24.90 13.02
C CYS A 268 -21.88 24.05 14.28
N ARG A 269 -22.49 24.51 15.38
CA ARG A 269 -22.63 23.77 16.65
C ARG A 269 -23.55 22.52 16.60
N SER A 270 -24.21 22.24 15.47
CA SER A 270 -25.28 21.21 15.40
C SER A 270 -25.37 20.45 14.07
N VAL A 271 -24.49 20.68 13.09
CA VAL A 271 -24.50 19.82 11.90
C VAL A 271 -23.72 18.58 12.28
N GLU A 272 -24.43 17.46 12.48
CA GLU A 272 -23.84 16.13 12.41
C GLU A 272 -22.90 16.13 11.21
N THR A 273 -21.59 16.07 11.47
CA THR A 273 -20.59 16.02 10.42
C THR A 273 -20.90 14.79 9.58
N THR A 274 -21.56 14.99 8.44
CA THR A 274 -21.86 13.92 7.46
C THR A 274 -20.58 13.25 6.94
N VAL A 275 -19.44 13.92 7.16
CA VAL A 275 -18.10 13.42 6.92
C VAL A 275 -17.73 12.37 7.98
N ARG A 276 -17.81 11.11 7.59
CA ARG A 276 -17.46 9.96 8.43
C ARG A 276 -15.94 9.86 8.63
N LEU A 277 -15.52 9.66 9.88
CA LEU A 277 -14.15 9.28 10.23
C LEU A 277 -13.74 8.00 9.51
N ARG A 278 -12.46 7.87 9.14
CA ARG A 278 -11.93 6.59 8.67
C ARG A 278 -12.02 5.55 9.79
N ASP A 279 -12.26 4.30 9.41
CA ASP A 279 -12.39 3.21 10.38
C ASP A 279 -11.10 2.95 11.18
N SER A 280 -9.91 3.27 10.62
CA SER A 280 -8.65 3.25 11.36
C SER A 280 -8.56 4.34 12.41
N VAL A 281 -8.96 5.58 12.08
CA VAL A 281 -8.91 6.75 12.96
C VAL A 281 -9.92 6.58 14.10
N ALA A 282 -11.12 6.05 13.82
CA ALA A 282 -12.10 5.74 14.86
C ALA A 282 -11.57 4.69 15.86
N ARG A 283 -10.91 3.64 15.37
CA ARG A 283 -10.26 2.63 16.23
C ARG A 283 -9.10 3.21 17.04
N ALA A 284 -8.27 4.07 16.44
CA ALA A 284 -7.16 4.73 17.11
C ALA A 284 -7.66 5.67 18.22
N ALA A 285 -8.73 6.44 17.95
CA ALA A 285 -9.37 7.30 18.94
C ALA A 285 -9.91 6.50 20.14
N ALA A 286 -10.63 5.39 19.87
CA ALA A 286 -11.15 4.51 20.92
C ALA A 286 -10.02 3.86 21.74
N LYS A 287 -8.93 3.47 21.09
CA LYS A 287 -7.73 2.94 21.78
C LYS A 287 -7.11 3.99 22.69
N ALA A 288 -6.93 5.22 22.21
CA ALA A 288 -6.36 6.32 22.99
C ALA A 288 -7.27 6.72 24.18
N GLU A 289 -8.59 6.62 24.02
CA GLU A 289 -9.55 6.81 25.11
C GLU A 289 -9.44 5.71 26.17
N ALA A 290 -9.34 4.45 25.75
CA ALA A 290 -9.14 3.32 26.66
C ALA A 290 -7.82 3.46 27.45
N GLU A 291 -6.73 3.83 26.78
CA GLU A 291 -5.44 4.09 27.42
C GLU A 291 -5.54 5.24 28.45
N ARG A 292 -6.19 6.36 28.09
CA ARG A 292 -6.44 7.47 29.03
C ARG A 292 -7.28 7.03 30.22
N ALA A 293 -8.31 6.21 30.02
CA ALA A 293 -9.15 5.69 31.10
C ALA A 293 -8.34 4.76 32.04
N THR A 294 -7.47 3.91 31.49
CA THR A 294 -6.59 3.06 32.30
C THR A 294 -5.58 3.88 33.11
N MET A 295 -4.98 4.92 32.52
CA MET A 295 -4.08 5.82 33.24
C MET A 295 -4.82 6.62 34.32
N ALA A 296 -6.02 7.14 34.03
CA ALA A 296 -6.84 7.85 35.00
C ALA A 296 -7.23 6.95 36.17
N TRP A 297 -7.58 5.69 35.92
CA TRP A 297 -7.83 4.70 36.97
C TRP A 297 -6.58 4.38 37.79
N ALA A 298 -5.41 4.27 37.16
CA ALA A 298 -4.14 4.05 37.85
C ALA A 298 -3.78 5.23 38.78
N VAL A 299 -3.92 6.47 38.29
CA VAL A 299 -3.68 7.69 39.07
C VAL A 299 -4.70 7.83 40.21
N ALA A 300 -5.98 7.60 39.94
CA ALA A 300 -7.01 7.62 40.98
C ALA A 300 -6.79 6.54 42.04
N GLY A 301 -6.26 5.38 41.64
CA GLY A 301 -5.80 4.33 42.55
C GLY A 301 -4.68 4.83 43.47
N GLU A 302 -3.60 5.38 42.91
CA GLU A 302 -2.48 5.93 43.68
C GLU A 302 -2.91 7.04 44.66
N GLU A 303 -3.82 7.93 44.26
CA GLU A 303 -4.38 8.96 45.17
C GLU A 303 -5.21 8.35 46.31
N MET A 304 -5.93 7.25 46.05
CA MET A 304 -6.69 6.52 47.08
C MET A 304 -5.77 5.82 48.09
N TRP A 305 -4.66 5.22 47.65
CA TRP A 305 -3.66 4.64 48.54
C TRP A 305 -2.88 5.72 49.31
N ALA A 306 -2.60 6.87 48.70
CA ALA A 306 -1.92 7.99 49.35
C ALA A 306 -2.78 8.65 50.45
N THR A 307 -4.09 8.78 50.21
CA THR A 307 -5.05 9.27 51.21
C THR A 307 -5.28 8.26 52.33
N ALA A 308 -5.46 6.97 52.00
CA ALA A 308 -5.59 5.91 53.01
C ALA A 308 -4.31 5.74 53.87
N GLY A 309 -3.12 5.88 53.29
CA GLY A 309 -1.85 5.85 54.02
C GLY A 309 -1.66 7.05 54.95
N SER A 310 -2.21 8.22 54.59
CA SER A 310 -2.16 9.43 55.42
C SER A 310 -3.12 9.34 56.63
N ASP A 311 -4.30 8.73 56.47
CA ASP A 311 -5.25 8.51 57.56
C ASP A 311 -4.77 7.48 58.59
N VAL A 312 -4.03 6.45 58.15
CA VAL A 312 -3.40 5.48 59.07
C VAL A 312 -2.31 6.15 59.92
N ILE A 313 -1.51 7.06 59.34
CA ILE A 313 -0.49 7.82 60.07
C ILE A 313 -1.13 8.83 61.03
N ALA A 314 -2.26 9.46 60.66
CA ALA A 314 -2.99 10.37 61.54
C ALA A 314 -3.64 9.67 62.75
N SER A 315 -4.18 8.45 62.58
CA SER A 315 -4.78 7.68 63.69
C SER A 315 -3.74 7.12 64.68
N SER A 316 -2.48 6.93 64.26
CA SER A 316 -1.41 6.47 65.16
C SER A 316 -0.82 7.58 66.07
N ARG A 317 -1.11 8.86 65.80
CA ARG A 317 -0.64 10.00 66.59
C ARG A 317 -1.63 10.49 67.66
N SER A 318 -2.85 9.98 67.70
CA SER A 318 -3.87 10.37 68.71
C SER A 318 -4.05 9.37 69.86
N GLY A 319 -3.30 8.26 69.90
CA GLY A 319 -3.43 7.20 70.93
C GLY A 319 -2.31 7.12 71.97
N GLY A 320 -1.34 8.05 71.97
CA GLY A 320 -0.14 8.01 72.82
C GLY A 320 -0.20 8.93 74.03
N GLY A 321 -1.30 8.94 74.78
CA GLY A 321 -1.45 9.69 76.02
C GLY A 321 -1.95 8.76 77.11
N GLU A 322 -1.17 8.69 78.20
CA GLU A 322 -1.44 7.97 79.45
C GLU A 322 -1.13 6.46 79.40
N ILE A 323 -0.09 6.03 80.13
CA ILE A 323 -0.27 5.16 81.32
C ILE A 323 1.07 4.92 82.08
N TRP A 324 1.09 5.48 83.31
CA TRP A 324 1.60 4.99 84.61
C TRP A 324 3.09 5.01 84.99
N ALA A 325 3.32 5.83 86.03
CA ALA A 325 4.34 5.66 87.06
C ALA A 325 4.09 4.39 87.89
N HIS A 326 5.14 3.61 88.14
CA HIS A 326 5.60 3.13 89.46
C HIS A 326 6.90 2.34 89.31
#